data_AF-C4YZL5-F1
#
_entry.id   AF-C4YZL5-F1
#
_cell.length_a   1.000
_cell.length_b   1.000
_cell.length_c   1.000
_cell.angle_alpha   90.00
_cell.angle_beta   90.00
_cell.angle_gamma   90.00
#
_symmetry.space_group_name_H-M   'P 1'
#
loop_
_entity.id
_entity.type
_entity.pdbx_description
1 polymer ?
#
loop_
_entity_poly.entity_id
_entity_poly.type
_entity_poly.pdbx_seq_one_letter_code
_entity_poly.pdbx_strand_id
1 'polypeptide(L)'
;MRNLFKFLARKIITYLAMCSLYLISAIVFAGDLELSNESEIEQTRAKHNKHDWQENPEGFLWYNEEIDKTNNKKPNRQIQKKKDLNNGKISELTPRLDRLKKNFDIALKVAIDNPNYENVTNAQRLQNEIFVKSQEFAKIWQLVSLLDPSLSTQDMPSNVLQKRIYDEEKKITDQQQLRDISKNWGLIVQVSFNCKYCKTFAPIVKDFAEQHNFQVIAASSSGNSFEGIGGIKDGSFLNQRWFFFKPFKSSKRSTGIISSK
;
A
#
# COMPACT_ATOMS: atom_id res chain seq x y z
N MET A 1 34.71 78.26 -28.88
CA MET A 1 33.94 78.07 -27.64
C MET A 1 32.74 77.11 -27.71
N ARG A 2 32.21 76.71 -28.88
CA ARG A 2 31.08 75.74 -28.96
C ARG A 2 31.46 74.25 -28.79
N ASN A 3 32.70 73.87 -29.09
CA ASN A 3 33.14 72.47 -29.02
C ASN A 3 33.58 72.04 -27.62
N LEU A 4 34.06 72.96 -26.79
CA LEU A 4 34.44 72.69 -25.39
C LEU A 4 33.21 72.40 -24.51
N PHE A 5 32.10 73.11 -24.76
CA PHE A 5 30.84 72.90 -24.05
C PHE A 5 30.21 71.53 -24.36
N LYS A 6 30.29 71.08 -25.63
CA LYS A 6 29.84 69.75 -26.04
C LYS A 6 30.69 68.63 -25.43
N PHE A 7 31.98 68.89 -25.23
CA PHE A 7 32.91 67.92 -24.61
C PHE A 7 32.67 67.80 -23.09
N LEU A 8 32.46 68.92 -22.40
CA LEU A 8 32.12 68.94 -20.98
C LEU A 8 30.73 68.33 -20.71
N ALA A 9 29.73 68.63 -21.54
CA ALA A 9 28.40 68.03 -21.42
C ALA A 9 28.42 66.51 -21.59
N ARG A 10 29.20 65.98 -22.56
CA ARG A 10 29.36 64.53 -22.74
C ARG A 10 30.03 63.88 -21.53
N LYS A 11 31.06 64.50 -20.94
CA LYS A 11 31.72 63.97 -19.73
C LYS A 11 30.78 63.98 -18.52
N ILE A 12 29.99 65.02 -18.32
CA ILE A 12 29.03 65.11 -17.21
C ILE A 12 27.94 64.02 -17.34
N ILE A 13 27.42 63.80 -18.54
CA ILE A 13 26.44 62.74 -18.80
C ILE A 13 27.02 61.35 -18.53
N THR A 14 28.27 61.09 -18.91
CA THR A 14 28.92 59.80 -18.60
C THR A 14 29.19 59.61 -17.11
N TYR A 15 29.54 60.67 -16.37
CA TYR A 15 29.72 60.60 -14.91
C TYR A 15 28.40 60.39 -14.18
N LEU A 16 27.31 61.04 -14.59
CA LEU A 16 25.97 60.80 -14.03
C LEU A 16 25.47 59.38 -14.32
N ALA A 17 25.70 58.85 -15.53
CA ALA A 17 25.35 57.47 -15.87
C ALA A 17 26.14 56.45 -15.04
N MET A 18 27.46 56.63 -14.89
CA MET A 18 28.31 55.79 -14.03
C MET A 18 27.91 55.89 -12.55
N CYS A 19 27.56 57.07 -12.06
CA CYS A 19 27.10 57.26 -10.69
C CYS A 19 25.76 56.57 -10.44
N SER A 20 24.83 56.62 -11.41
CA SER A 20 23.55 55.90 -11.32
C SER A 20 23.71 54.38 -11.34
N LEU A 21 24.63 53.84 -12.15
CA LEU A 21 24.96 52.41 -12.17
C LEU A 21 25.63 51.97 -10.85
N TYR A 22 26.49 52.82 -10.27
CA TYR A 22 27.12 52.52 -8.98
C TYR A 22 26.09 52.54 -7.84
N LEU A 23 25.17 53.53 -7.84
CA LEU A 23 24.07 53.59 -6.88
C LEU A 23 23.13 52.38 -6.98
N ILE A 24 22.82 51.89 -8.19
CA ILE A 24 22.02 50.68 -8.37
C ILE A 24 22.76 49.44 -7.82
N SER A 25 24.07 49.31 -8.04
CA SER A 25 24.84 48.19 -7.48
C SER A 25 24.95 48.24 -5.95
N ALA A 26 25.02 49.43 -5.34
CA ALA A 26 25.02 49.60 -3.89
C ALA A 26 23.66 49.26 -3.26
N ILE A 27 22.55 49.55 -3.96
CA ILE A 27 21.20 49.16 -3.54
C ILE A 27 21.01 47.64 -3.66
N VAL A 28 21.60 46.98 -4.67
CA VAL A 28 21.57 45.52 -4.81
C VAL A 28 22.44 44.81 -3.75
N PHE A 29 23.51 45.43 -3.26
CA PHE A 29 24.37 44.85 -2.22
C PHE A 29 23.97 45.19 -0.77
N ALA A 30 23.09 46.17 -0.55
CA ALA A 30 22.59 46.56 0.78
C ALA A 30 21.08 46.27 0.98
N GLY A 31 20.39 45.79 -0.07
CA GLY A 31 18.97 45.47 -0.06
C GLY A 31 18.69 43.97 0.09
N ASP A 32 19.17 43.37 1.17
CA ASP A 32 18.63 42.11 1.75
C ASP A 32 18.80 42.22 3.28
N LEU A 33 18.25 43.28 3.85
CA LEU A 33 18.10 43.48 5.29
C LEU A 33 16.73 44.13 5.55
N GLU A 34 15.68 43.46 5.08
CA GLU A 34 14.38 43.51 5.76
C GLU A 34 14.18 42.16 6.46
N LEU A 35 14.34 42.21 7.78
CA LEU A 35 13.89 41.21 8.74
C LEU A 35 12.42 40.89 8.47
N SER A 36 12.16 39.90 7.63
CA SER A 36 10.90 39.18 7.58
C SER A 36 11.04 37.92 8.46
N ASN A 37 10.62 38.09 9.72
CA ASN A 37 10.18 37.06 10.66
C ASN A 37 10.89 35.69 10.59
N GLU A 38 12.07 35.62 11.22
CA GLU A 38 12.79 34.38 11.49
C GLU A 38 11.94 33.34 12.28
N SER A 39 10.92 33.80 13.02
CA SER A 39 10.01 32.94 13.80
C SER A 39 9.05 32.09 12.95
N GLU A 40 8.70 32.51 11.74
CA GLU A 40 7.76 31.79 10.86
C GLU A 40 8.48 30.75 9.99
N ILE A 41 9.75 31.02 9.66
CA ILE A 41 10.65 30.08 8.98
C ILE A 41 11.14 28.98 9.95
N GLU A 42 11.36 29.29 11.23
CA GLU A 42 11.62 28.28 12.25
C GLU A 42 10.39 27.38 12.52
N GLN A 43 9.16 27.93 12.52
CA GLN A 43 7.96 27.11 12.68
C GLN A 43 7.69 26.18 11.48
N THR A 44 8.04 26.58 10.26
CA THR A 44 7.93 25.72 9.07
C THR A 44 9.07 24.70 8.96
N ARG A 45 10.29 25.06 9.40
CA ARG A 45 11.44 24.13 9.49
C ARG A 45 11.31 23.12 10.65
N ALA A 46 10.74 23.53 11.78
CA ALA A 46 10.42 22.63 12.90
C ALA A 46 9.29 21.66 12.55
N LYS A 47 8.32 22.06 11.72
CA LYS A 47 7.30 21.15 11.18
C LYS A 47 7.85 20.17 10.15
N HIS A 48 8.90 20.52 9.41
CA HIS A 48 9.55 19.64 8.43
C HIS A 48 10.61 18.69 9.01
N ASN A 49 11.06 18.91 10.26
CA ASN A 49 12.00 18.04 10.96
C ASN A 49 11.32 16.94 11.79
N LYS A 50 10.03 16.68 11.58
CA LYS A 50 9.40 15.46 12.07
C LYS A 50 9.69 14.37 11.03
N HIS A 51 10.57 13.44 11.36
CA HIS A 51 10.81 12.29 10.51
C HIS A 51 9.49 11.52 10.35
N ASP A 52 8.97 11.48 9.12
CA ASP A 52 7.77 10.73 8.68
C ASP A 52 7.77 9.24 9.10
N TRP A 53 8.92 8.71 9.52
CA TRP A 53 9.11 7.34 10.02
C TRP A 53 8.77 7.15 11.51
N GLN A 54 8.53 8.24 12.25
CA GLN A 54 8.21 8.21 13.68
C GLN A 54 6.70 8.24 13.94
N GLU A 55 5.88 8.42 12.90
CA GLU A 55 4.42 8.25 12.98
C GLU A 55 4.08 6.79 12.63
N ASN A 56 3.17 6.19 13.41
CA ASN A 56 2.67 4.85 13.10
C ASN A 56 2.08 4.90 11.67
N PRO A 57 2.60 4.10 10.71
CA PRO A 57 2.10 4.16 9.36
C PRO A 57 0.64 3.70 9.34
N GLU A 58 -0.29 4.63 9.12
CA GLU A 58 -1.70 4.32 8.97
C GLU A 58 -1.93 3.76 7.56
N GLY A 59 -2.31 2.49 7.46
CA GLY A 59 -2.62 1.86 6.18
C GLY A 59 -3.04 0.40 6.32
N PHE A 60 -3.66 -0.15 5.28
CA PHE A 60 -4.22 -1.51 5.22
C PHE A 60 -3.22 -2.64 5.53
N LEU A 61 -1.91 -2.37 5.47
CA LEU A 61 -0.83 -3.34 5.69
C LEU A 61 -0.24 -3.33 7.11
N TRP A 62 -0.68 -2.41 7.98
CA TRP A 62 -0.07 -2.22 9.29
C TRP A 62 -1.08 -2.49 10.41
N TYR A 63 -0.74 -3.42 11.30
CA TYR A 63 -1.50 -3.68 12.51
C TYR A 63 -1.07 -2.67 13.58
N ASN A 64 -1.86 -1.60 13.74
CA ASN A 64 -1.68 -0.62 14.80
C ASN A 64 -2.36 -1.14 16.08
N GLU A 65 -1.77 -2.17 16.70
CA GLU A 65 -2.19 -2.61 18.03
C GLU A 65 -1.64 -1.64 19.06
N GLU A 66 -2.51 -0.80 19.63
CA GLU A 66 -2.23 -0.18 20.92
C GLU A 66 -2.17 -1.31 21.95
N ILE A 67 -0.96 -1.71 22.36
CA ILE A 67 -0.79 -2.64 23.46
C ILE A 67 -1.31 -1.92 24.71
N ASP A 68 -2.55 -2.20 25.08
CA ASP A 68 -3.20 -1.74 26.30
C ASP A 68 -2.39 -2.24 27.52
N LYS A 69 -1.40 -1.45 27.95
CA LYS A 69 -0.56 -1.76 29.13
C LYS A 69 -1.32 -1.59 30.46
N THR A 70 -2.62 -1.34 30.44
CA THR A 70 -3.40 -0.90 31.61
C THR A 70 -4.42 -1.90 32.15
N ASN A 71 -4.43 -3.15 31.68
CA ASN A 71 -5.27 -4.20 32.28
C ASN A 71 -4.49 -5.46 32.69
N ASN A 72 -3.39 -5.29 33.42
CA ASN A 72 -2.83 -6.33 34.28
C ASN A 72 -3.66 -6.49 35.57
N LYS A 73 -4.93 -6.89 35.43
CA LYS A 73 -5.61 -7.64 36.48
C LYS A 73 -6.02 -8.97 35.89
N LYS A 74 -5.12 -9.95 36.02
CA LYS A 74 -5.46 -11.36 35.86
C LYS A 74 -6.71 -11.60 36.72
N PRO A 75 -7.84 -12.07 36.14
CA PRO A 75 -8.94 -12.51 36.97
C PRO A 75 -8.42 -13.64 37.84
N ASN A 76 -8.47 -13.47 39.16
CA ASN A 76 -8.20 -14.51 40.13
C ASN A 76 -9.32 -15.56 40.04
N ARG A 77 -9.30 -16.36 38.97
CA ARG A 77 -10.05 -17.59 38.90
C ARG A 77 -9.19 -18.62 39.62
N GLN A 78 -9.55 -18.92 40.86
CA GLN A 78 -9.05 -20.09 41.57
C GLN A 78 -9.39 -21.31 40.71
N ILE A 79 -8.43 -21.73 39.88
CA ILE A 79 -8.53 -22.98 39.12
C ILE A 79 -8.37 -24.08 40.16
N GLN A 80 -9.50 -24.66 40.54
CA GLN A 80 -9.53 -25.93 41.25
C GLN A 80 -8.72 -26.93 40.42
N LYS A 81 -7.62 -27.41 40.99
CA LYS A 81 -6.77 -28.47 40.42
C LYS A 81 -7.62 -29.72 40.25
N LYS A 82 -8.18 -29.93 39.06
CA LYS A 82 -8.58 -31.27 38.63
C LYS A 82 -7.32 -31.96 38.09
N LYS A 83 -6.77 -32.80 38.95
CA LYS A 83 -5.67 -33.71 38.66
C LYS A 83 -6.13 -34.78 37.67
N ASP A 84 -5.17 -35.12 36.80
CA ASP A 84 -5.00 -36.39 36.09
C ASP A 84 -5.92 -36.66 34.90
N LEU A 85 -5.32 -36.58 33.70
CA LEU A 85 -5.16 -37.69 32.75
C LEU A 85 -4.05 -37.30 31.74
N ASN A 86 -2.95 -38.05 31.71
CA ASN A 86 -1.87 -38.04 30.70
C ASN A 86 -0.67 -37.05 30.85
N ASN A 87 -0.22 -36.76 32.08
CA ASN A 87 0.94 -35.88 32.31
C ASN A 87 2.30 -36.45 31.85
N GLY A 88 2.43 -37.76 31.60
CA GLY A 88 3.71 -38.38 31.22
C GLY A 88 4.16 -38.05 29.80
N LYS A 89 3.24 -37.84 28.85
CA LYS A 89 3.55 -37.62 27.42
C LYS A 89 3.53 -36.14 27.03
N ILE A 90 2.73 -35.33 27.73
CA ILE A 90 2.61 -33.88 27.50
C ILE A 90 3.89 -33.14 27.95
N SER A 91 4.56 -33.63 29.00
CA SER A 91 5.80 -33.02 29.51
C SER A 91 7.01 -33.20 28.59
N GLU A 92 7.01 -34.19 27.68
CA GLU A 92 8.11 -34.45 26.75
C GLU A 92 7.83 -33.88 25.34
N LEU A 93 6.56 -33.61 25.01
CA LEU A 93 6.17 -33.13 23.68
C LEU A 93 6.37 -31.61 23.52
N THR A 94 6.14 -30.83 24.58
CA THR A 94 6.44 -29.39 24.61
C THR A 94 7.92 -29.07 24.33
N PRO A 95 8.91 -29.72 24.97
CA PRO A 95 10.31 -29.43 24.69
C PRO A 95 10.74 -29.82 23.27
N ARG A 96 10.08 -30.78 22.60
CA ARG A 96 10.44 -31.15 21.22
C ARG A 96 10.08 -30.06 20.22
N LEU A 97 8.87 -29.49 20.31
CA LEU A 97 8.47 -28.38 19.44
C LEU A 97 9.27 -27.11 19.74
N ASP A 98 9.53 -26.83 21.02
CA ASP A 98 10.32 -25.67 21.43
C ASP A 98 11.78 -25.78 20.95
N ARG A 99 12.36 -26.99 20.97
CA ARG A 99 13.67 -27.25 20.37
C ARG A 99 13.67 -26.99 18.86
N LEU A 100 12.64 -27.46 18.13
CA LEU A 100 12.55 -27.25 16.70
C LEU A 100 12.46 -25.75 16.35
N LYS A 101 11.61 -25.00 17.07
CA LYS A 101 11.50 -23.54 16.93
C LYS A 101 12.84 -22.85 17.19
N LYS A 102 13.49 -23.18 18.32
CA LYS A 102 14.78 -22.60 18.69
C LYS A 102 15.86 -22.89 17.64
N ASN A 103 15.91 -24.12 17.12
CA ASN A 103 16.86 -24.51 16.10
C ASN A 103 16.63 -23.73 14.79
N PHE A 104 15.36 -23.56 14.40
CA PHE A 104 15.01 -22.74 13.24
C PHE A 104 15.40 -21.28 13.45
N ASP A 105 15.11 -20.68 14.60
CA ASP A 105 15.47 -19.29 14.90
C ASP A 105 16.99 -19.06 14.84
N ILE A 106 17.78 -20.02 15.34
CA ILE A 106 19.24 -19.96 15.28
C ILE A 106 19.70 -20.08 13.82
N ALA A 107 19.20 -21.07 13.07
CA ALA A 107 19.58 -21.26 11.67
C ALA A 107 19.21 -20.06 10.79
N LEU A 108 18.05 -19.43 11.05
CA LEU A 108 17.61 -18.24 10.35
C LEU A 108 18.54 -17.05 10.63
N LYS A 109 18.90 -16.81 11.89
CA LYS A 109 19.85 -15.74 12.24
C LYS A 109 21.21 -15.96 11.57
N VAL A 110 21.74 -17.18 11.62
CA VAL A 110 23.02 -17.52 10.97
C VAL A 110 22.94 -17.33 9.45
N ALA A 111 21.82 -17.69 8.82
CA ALA A 111 21.63 -17.51 7.38
C ALA A 111 21.47 -16.03 6.97
N ILE A 112 20.87 -15.19 7.82
CA ILE A 112 20.75 -13.75 7.61
C ILE A 112 22.11 -13.07 7.79
N ASP A 113 22.84 -13.39 8.86
CA ASP A 113 24.14 -12.81 9.17
C ASP A 113 25.21 -13.24 8.15
N ASN A 114 25.15 -14.49 7.67
CA ASN A 114 26.06 -15.02 6.66
C ASN A 114 25.30 -15.87 5.61
N PRO A 115 24.87 -15.26 4.50
CA PRO A 115 24.11 -15.94 3.45
C PRO A 115 25.02 -16.85 2.62
N ASN A 116 25.22 -18.08 3.12
CA ASN A 116 25.90 -19.17 2.42
C ASN A 116 24.90 -20.27 2.00
N TYR A 117 25.21 -21.01 0.94
CA TYR A 117 24.41 -22.13 0.44
C TYR A 117 24.04 -23.12 1.56
N GLU A 118 25.01 -23.52 2.38
CA GLU A 118 24.78 -24.47 3.48
C GLU A 118 23.85 -23.89 4.58
N ASN A 119 24.06 -22.63 4.96
CA ASN A 119 23.28 -21.96 6.01
C ASN A 119 21.82 -21.79 5.59
N VAL A 120 21.60 -21.32 4.36
CA VAL A 120 20.26 -21.15 3.80
C VAL A 120 19.56 -22.50 3.62
N THR A 121 20.28 -23.52 3.14
CA THR A 121 19.74 -24.88 2.99
C THR A 121 19.32 -25.46 4.36
N ASN A 122 20.11 -25.25 5.40
CA ASN A 122 19.78 -25.69 6.74
C ASN A 122 18.51 -25.00 7.29
N ALA A 123 18.42 -23.67 7.13
CA ALA A 123 17.24 -22.91 7.52
C ALA A 123 15.98 -23.37 6.76
N GLN A 124 16.07 -23.58 5.44
CA GLN A 124 14.98 -24.09 4.62
C GLN A 124 14.53 -25.49 5.04
N ARG A 125 15.48 -26.38 5.37
CA ARG A 125 15.15 -27.73 5.85
C ARG A 125 14.35 -27.69 7.16
N LEU A 126 14.79 -26.88 8.12
CA LEU A 126 14.08 -26.71 9.40
C LEU A 126 12.71 -26.06 9.23
N GLN A 127 12.60 -25.06 8.34
CA GLN A 127 11.32 -24.45 7.97
C GLN A 127 10.35 -25.48 7.38
N ASN A 128 10.85 -26.34 6.48
CA ASN A 128 10.04 -27.39 5.88
C ASN A 128 9.57 -28.41 6.92
N GLU A 129 10.39 -28.76 7.91
CA GLU A 129 9.97 -29.64 9.00
C GLU A 129 8.82 -29.02 9.81
N ILE A 130 8.91 -27.73 10.14
CA ILE A 130 7.82 -27.00 10.80
C ILE A 130 6.55 -27.04 9.93
N PHE A 131 6.69 -26.76 8.63
CA PHE A 131 5.57 -26.73 7.69
C PHE A 131 4.87 -28.09 7.59
N VAL A 132 5.61 -29.19 7.47
CA VAL A 132 5.05 -30.55 7.44
C VAL A 132 4.24 -30.83 8.72
N LYS A 133 4.78 -30.51 9.90
CA LYS A 133 4.05 -30.68 11.17
C LYS A 133 2.79 -29.81 11.23
N SER A 134 2.86 -28.58 10.72
CA SER A 134 1.70 -27.68 10.63
C SER A 134 0.63 -28.23 9.69
N GLN A 135 1.00 -28.84 8.57
CA GLN A 135 0.05 -29.47 7.66
C GLN A 135 -0.66 -30.67 8.30
N GLU A 136 0.09 -31.55 8.98
CA GLU A 136 -0.49 -32.68 9.70
C GLU A 136 -1.47 -32.21 10.78
N PHE A 137 -1.08 -31.19 11.55
CA PHE A 137 -1.96 -30.56 12.53
C PHE A 137 -3.22 -29.98 11.87
N ALA A 138 -3.09 -29.20 10.80
CA ALA A 138 -4.22 -28.59 10.11
C ALA A 138 -5.20 -29.65 9.57
N LYS A 139 -4.69 -30.77 9.04
CA LYS A 139 -5.52 -31.89 8.57
C LYS A 139 -6.35 -32.51 9.70
N ILE A 140 -5.71 -32.79 10.84
CA ILE A 140 -6.41 -33.37 11.99
C ILE A 140 -7.37 -32.35 12.60
N TRP A 141 -6.98 -31.08 12.67
CA TRP A 141 -7.84 -30.00 13.14
C TRP A 141 -9.12 -29.90 12.30
N GLN A 142 -9.00 -29.87 10.97
CA GLN A 142 -10.14 -29.87 10.06
C GLN A 142 -11.03 -31.10 10.25
N LEU A 143 -10.43 -32.29 10.37
CA LEU A 143 -11.19 -33.52 10.61
C LEU A 143 -11.97 -33.46 11.93
N VAL A 144 -11.35 -32.96 13.00
CA VAL A 144 -12.00 -32.80 14.30
C VAL A 144 -13.16 -31.81 14.21
N SER A 145 -12.98 -30.66 13.54
CA SER A 145 -14.06 -29.69 13.30
C SER A 145 -15.22 -30.26 12.47
N LEU A 146 -14.95 -31.21 11.57
CA LEU A 146 -15.99 -31.88 10.79
C LEU A 146 -16.76 -32.93 11.61
N LEU A 147 -16.07 -33.64 12.50
CA LEU A 147 -16.66 -34.69 13.34
C LEU A 147 -17.45 -34.12 14.53
N ASP A 148 -17.02 -32.96 15.05
CA ASP A 148 -17.67 -32.26 16.15
C ASP A 148 -18.21 -30.89 15.67
N PRO A 149 -19.52 -30.81 15.36
CA PRO A 149 -20.15 -29.57 14.93
C PRO A 149 -20.06 -28.42 15.95
N SER A 150 -19.82 -28.72 17.24
CA SER A 150 -19.66 -27.68 18.27
C SER A 150 -18.32 -26.93 18.16
N LEU A 151 -17.34 -27.54 17.47
CA LEU A 151 -16.03 -26.95 17.19
C LEU A 151 -15.97 -26.30 15.79
N SER A 152 -17.01 -26.46 14.97
CA SER A 152 -17.11 -25.78 13.67
C SER A 152 -17.38 -24.29 13.87
N THR A 153 -16.84 -23.45 12.98
CA THR A 153 -17.22 -22.03 12.92
C THR A 153 -18.73 -21.95 12.79
N GLN A 154 -19.38 -21.24 13.72
CA GLN A 154 -20.82 -21.22 13.92
C GLN A 154 -21.62 -20.75 12.68
N ASP A 155 -20.94 -20.08 11.75
CA ASP A 155 -21.53 -19.51 10.53
C ASP A 155 -21.44 -20.41 9.29
N MET A 156 -20.80 -21.59 9.39
CA MET A 156 -20.64 -22.48 8.23
C MET A 156 -21.69 -23.62 8.25
N PRO A 157 -22.50 -23.79 7.20
CA PRO A 157 -23.51 -24.85 7.15
C PRO A 157 -22.84 -26.24 7.09
N SER A 158 -23.25 -27.15 7.98
CA SER A 158 -22.69 -28.50 8.09
C SER A 158 -23.30 -29.50 7.10
N ASN A 159 -24.53 -29.24 6.62
CA ASN A 159 -25.21 -30.07 5.64
C ASN A 159 -24.83 -29.65 4.21
N VAL A 160 -24.52 -30.63 3.33
CA VAL A 160 -24.19 -30.41 1.91
C VAL A 160 -25.27 -29.61 1.17
N LEU A 161 -26.55 -29.86 1.44
CA LEU A 161 -27.65 -29.11 0.81
C LEU A 161 -27.70 -27.67 1.31
N GLN A 162 -27.57 -27.46 2.62
CA GLN A 162 -27.53 -26.12 3.22
C GLN A 162 -26.31 -25.35 2.72
N LYS A 163 -25.17 -26.02 2.52
CA LYS A 163 -23.96 -25.43 1.95
C LYS A 163 -24.17 -24.92 0.53
N ARG A 164 -24.89 -25.68 -0.32
CA ARG A 164 -25.23 -25.21 -1.67
C ARG A 164 -26.10 -23.96 -1.65
N ILE A 165 -27.15 -23.95 -0.84
CA ILE A 165 -28.04 -22.79 -0.69
C ILE A 165 -27.26 -21.57 -0.17
N TYR A 166 -26.44 -21.76 0.87
CA TYR A 166 -25.57 -20.72 1.41
C TYR A 166 -24.60 -20.16 0.36
N ASP A 167 -23.99 -21.02 -0.47
CA ASP A 167 -23.07 -20.57 -1.52
C ASP A 167 -23.80 -19.80 -2.64
N GLU A 168 -25.05 -20.16 -2.93
CA GLU A 168 -25.91 -19.41 -3.86
C GLU A 168 -26.29 -18.04 -3.30
N GLU A 169 -26.76 -17.98 -2.05
CA GLU A 169 -27.09 -16.73 -1.35
C GLU A 169 -25.86 -15.82 -1.22
N LYS A 170 -24.70 -16.40 -0.90
CA LYS A 170 -23.44 -15.68 -0.81
C LYS A 170 -23.03 -15.11 -2.16
N LYS A 171 -23.12 -15.89 -3.25
CA LYS A 171 -22.85 -15.39 -4.60
C LYS A 171 -23.76 -14.22 -4.97
N ILE A 172 -25.05 -14.28 -4.64
CA ILE A 172 -25.98 -13.19 -4.90
C ILE A 172 -25.58 -11.94 -4.10
N THR A 173 -25.27 -12.11 -2.81
CA THR A 173 -24.84 -11.04 -1.92
C THR A 173 -23.55 -10.39 -2.40
N ASP A 174 -22.53 -11.19 -2.73
CA ASP A 174 -21.24 -10.72 -3.25
C ASP A 174 -21.43 -9.97 -4.58
N GLN A 175 -22.30 -10.47 -5.47
CA GLN A 175 -22.62 -9.79 -6.72
C GLN A 175 -23.28 -8.43 -6.49
N GLN A 176 -24.19 -8.31 -5.52
CA GLN A 176 -24.83 -7.04 -5.16
C GLN A 176 -23.82 -6.06 -4.58
N GLN A 177 -22.96 -6.51 -3.66
CA GLN A 177 -21.90 -5.69 -3.07
C GLN A 177 -20.93 -5.17 -4.13
N LEU A 178 -20.50 -6.03 -5.07
CA LEU A 178 -19.62 -5.62 -6.17
C LEU A 178 -20.30 -4.58 -7.07
N ARG A 179 -21.59 -4.73 -7.37
CA ARG A 179 -22.34 -3.71 -8.12
C ARG A 179 -22.45 -2.39 -7.36
N ASP A 180 -22.63 -2.42 -6.04
CA ASP A 180 -22.68 -1.21 -5.23
C ASP A 180 -21.33 -0.50 -5.17
N ILE A 181 -20.24 -1.24 -5.05
CA ILE A 181 -18.87 -0.71 -5.12
C ILE A 181 -18.60 -0.11 -6.51
N SER A 182 -19.04 -0.75 -7.59
CA SER A 182 -18.83 -0.26 -8.97
C SER A 182 -19.39 1.13 -9.24
N LYS A 183 -20.41 1.58 -8.49
CA LYS A 183 -20.99 2.92 -8.61
C LYS A 183 -19.99 4.03 -8.28
N ASN A 184 -19.06 3.75 -7.36
CA ASN A 184 -18.10 4.73 -6.83
C ASN A 184 -16.65 4.45 -7.24
N TRP A 185 -16.34 3.21 -7.65
CA TRP A 185 -14.99 2.74 -7.90
C TRP A 185 -14.84 2.18 -9.32
N GLY A 186 -13.67 2.39 -9.93
CA GLY A 186 -13.30 1.88 -11.25
C GLY A 186 -12.02 1.04 -11.20
N LEU A 187 -11.80 0.24 -12.23
CA LEU A 187 -10.64 -0.63 -12.40
C LEU A 187 -9.62 0.02 -13.34
N ILE A 188 -8.34 -0.07 -12.98
CA ILE A 188 -7.23 0.36 -13.82
C ILE A 188 -6.35 -0.86 -14.08
N VAL A 189 -6.16 -1.20 -15.35
CA VAL A 189 -5.32 -2.32 -15.78
C VAL A 189 -4.07 -1.77 -16.44
N GLN A 190 -2.91 -2.02 -15.86
CA GLN A 190 -1.64 -1.65 -16.49
C GLN A 190 -1.29 -2.68 -17.57
N VAL A 191 -1.07 -2.21 -18.80
CA VAL A 191 -0.84 -3.08 -19.95
C VAL A 191 0.35 -2.61 -20.78
N SER A 192 1.02 -3.59 -21.39
CA SER A 192 2.06 -3.37 -22.39
C SER A 192 1.70 -4.10 -23.67
N PHE A 193 1.91 -3.46 -24.82
CA PHE A 193 1.56 -4.02 -26.12
C PHE A 193 2.32 -5.30 -26.46
N ASN A 194 3.53 -5.47 -25.91
CA ASN A 194 4.37 -6.64 -26.16
C ASN A 194 4.22 -7.75 -25.09
N CYS A 195 3.23 -7.67 -24.21
CA CYS A 195 3.06 -8.60 -23.09
C CYS A 195 2.00 -9.67 -23.38
N LYS A 196 2.40 -10.93 -23.52
CA LYS A 196 1.50 -12.07 -23.78
C LYS A 196 0.49 -12.30 -22.65
N TYR A 197 0.93 -12.16 -21.40
CA TYR A 197 0.05 -12.28 -20.22
C TYR A 197 -1.03 -11.21 -20.22
N CYS A 198 -0.66 -9.97 -20.58
CA CYS A 198 -1.58 -8.83 -20.64
C CYS A 198 -2.68 -9.06 -21.69
N LYS A 199 -2.33 -9.59 -22.87
CA LYS A 199 -3.30 -9.96 -23.91
C LYS A 199 -4.26 -11.06 -23.46
N THR A 200 -3.78 -12.00 -22.64
CA THR A 200 -4.59 -13.11 -22.12
C THR A 200 -5.52 -12.64 -20.99
N PHE A 201 -5.05 -11.70 -20.16
CA PHE A 201 -5.77 -11.25 -18.97
C PHE A 201 -6.78 -10.13 -19.24
N ALA A 202 -6.50 -9.24 -20.21
CA ALA A 202 -7.38 -8.13 -20.55
C ALA A 202 -8.85 -8.53 -20.84
N PRO A 203 -9.16 -9.57 -21.63
CA PRO A 203 -10.55 -9.98 -21.83
C PRO A 203 -11.22 -10.45 -20.54
N ILE A 204 -10.49 -11.13 -19.64
CA ILE A 204 -11.04 -11.58 -18.35
C ILE A 204 -11.45 -10.37 -17.49
N VAL A 205 -10.61 -9.33 -17.44
CA VAL A 205 -10.92 -8.12 -16.68
C VAL A 205 -12.09 -7.36 -17.32
N LYS A 206 -12.16 -7.35 -18.65
CA LYS A 206 -13.28 -6.74 -19.37
C LYS A 206 -14.60 -7.45 -19.05
N ASP A 207 -14.64 -8.77 -19.15
CA ASP A 207 -15.83 -9.56 -18.83
C ASP A 207 -16.27 -9.36 -17.38
N PHE A 208 -15.32 -9.33 -16.44
CA PHE A 208 -15.60 -9.01 -15.03
C PHE A 208 -16.19 -7.61 -14.87
N ALA A 209 -15.62 -6.62 -15.55
CA ALA A 209 -16.08 -5.24 -15.49
C ALA A 209 -17.50 -5.10 -16.05
N GLU A 210 -17.80 -5.77 -17.17
CA GLU A 210 -19.14 -5.80 -17.77
C GLU A 210 -20.15 -6.54 -16.88
N GLN A 211 -19.77 -7.67 -16.28
CA GLN A 211 -20.65 -8.45 -15.43
C GLN A 211 -21.10 -7.68 -14.16
N HIS A 212 -20.21 -6.85 -13.60
CA HIS A 212 -20.43 -6.14 -12.34
C HIS A 212 -20.62 -4.62 -12.50
N ASN A 213 -20.65 -4.10 -13.74
CA ASN A 213 -20.75 -2.67 -14.08
C ASN A 213 -19.58 -1.80 -13.60
N PHE A 214 -18.37 -2.35 -13.49
CA PHE A 214 -17.19 -1.53 -13.25
C PHE A 214 -16.80 -0.74 -14.50
N GLN A 215 -16.39 0.51 -14.30
CA GLN A 215 -15.65 1.24 -15.32
C GLN A 215 -14.21 0.71 -15.36
N VAL A 216 -13.70 0.34 -16.54
CA VAL A 216 -12.33 -0.15 -16.71
C VAL A 216 -11.54 0.71 -17.69
N ILE A 217 -10.30 1.00 -17.34
CA ILE A 217 -9.34 1.71 -18.20
C ILE A 217 -8.01 0.96 -18.29
N ALA A 218 -7.41 0.98 -19.47
CA ALA A 218 -6.11 0.39 -19.73
C ALA A 218 -5.04 1.48 -19.69
N ALA A 219 -4.14 1.40 -18.71
CA ALA A 219 -3.02 2.32 -18.59
C ALA A 219 -1.80 1.74 -19.32
N SER A 220 -1.30 2.47 -20.32
CA SER A 220 -0.10 2.09 -21.07
C SER A 220 0.78 3.29 -21.37
N SER A 221 2.08 3.07 -21.60
CA SER A 221 3.01 4.17 -21.95
C SER A 221 2.60 4.92 -23.22
N SER A 222 1.97 4.22 -24.17
CA SER A 222 1.47 4.84 -25.41
C SER A 222 0.10 5.50 -25.26
N GLY A 223 -0.71 5.08 -24.28
CA GLY A 223 -2.10 5.51 -24.11
C GLY A 223 -3.11 4.96 -25.12
N ASN A 224 -2.68 4.05 -26.00
CA ASN A 224 -3.58 3.41 -26.96
C ASN A 224 -4.55 2.42 -26.26
N SER A 225 -5.71 2.21 -26.86
CA SER A 225 -6.64 1.16 -26.43
C SER A 225 -6.00 -0.22 -26.52
N PHE A 226 -6.36 -1.10 -25.59
CA PHE A 226 -5.78 -2.44 -25.50
C PHE A 226 -6.91 -3.47 -25.35
N GLU A 227 -7.03 -4.39 -26.31
CA GLU A 227 -8.01 -5.50 -26.31
C GLU A 227 -9.46 -5.03 -26.03
N GLY A 228 -9.86 -3.91 -26.62
CA GLY A 228 -11.21 -3.34 -26.47
C GLY A 228 -11.44 -2.55 -25.18
N ILE A 229 -10.42 -2.34 -24.35
CA ILE A 229 -10.45 -1.45 -23.19
C ILE A 229 -9.91 -0.07 -23.60
N GLY A 230 -10.61 0.99 -23.15
CA GLY A 230 -10.20 2.38 -23.40
C GLY A 230 -8.82 2.68 -22.80
N GLY A 231 -7.92 3.20 -23.62
CA GLY A 231 -6.54 3.49 -23.26
C GLY A 231 -6.36 4.87 -22.64
N ILE A 232 -5.54 4.97 -21.60
CA ILE A 232 -5.04 6.23 -21.05
C ILE A 232 -3.52 6.16 -21.00
N LYS A 233 -2.88 7.28 -21.40
CA LYS A 233 -1.43 7.40 -21.36
C LYS A 233 -0.99 7.45 -19.89
N ASP A 234 -0.19 6.47 -19.48
CA ASP A 234 0.43 6.47 -18.16
C ASP A 234 1.54 7.51 -18.14
N GLY A 235 1.29 8.64 -17.46
CA GLY A 235 2.23 9.74 -17.30
C GLY A 235 3.32 9.44 -16.27
N SER A 236 3.92 8.24 -16.32
CA SER A 236 4.83 7.71 -15.28
C SER A 236 4.22 7.63 -13.87
N PHE A 237 2.90 7.75 -13.76
CA PHE A 237 2.16 7.83 -12.50
C PHE A 237 1.98 6.45 -11.85
N LEU A 238 1.79 5.38 -12.64
CA LEU A 238 1.64 4.02 -12.09
C LEU A 238 2.98 3.29 -11.90
N ASN A 239 4.06 3.82 -12.47
CA ASN A 239 5.41 3.25 -12.33
C ASN A 239 6.21 3.90 -11.18
N GLN A 240 5.72 5.01 -10.61
CA GLN A 240 6.37 5.73 -9.52
C GLN A 240 5.40 5.92 -8.34
N ARG A 241 5.36 4.91 -7.47
CA ARG A 241 4.84 4.98 -6.09
C ARG A 241 3.31 5.17 -5.98
N TRP A 242 2.64 4.13 -5.49
CA TRP A 242 1.22 4.07 -5.18
C TRP A 242 0.78 5.23 -4.26
N PHE A 243 0.25 6.30 -4.82
CA PHE A 243 -0.44 7.37 -4.08
C PHE A 243 -1.89 7.48 -4.53
N PHE A 244 -2.76 7.46 -3.51
CA PHE A 244 -4.21 7.69 -3.47
C PHE A 244 -4.84 8.39 -4.69
N PHE A 245 -5.85 7.75 -5.28
CA PHE A 245 -6.79 8.39 -6.20
C PHE A 245 -7.95 9.06 -5.45
N LYS A 246 -8.26 10.31 -5.81
CA LYS A 246 -9.54 10.97 -5.50
C LYS A 246 -10.64 10.50 -6.46
N PRO A 247 -11.93 10.52 -6.05
CA PRO A 247 -13.04 10.03 -6.86
C PRO A 247 -13.20 10.80 -8.18
N PHE A 248 -13.47 10.06 -9.25
CA PHE A 248 -13.68 10.57 -10.60
C PHE A 248 -15.01 11.35 -10.66
N LYS A 249 -14.96 12.68 -10.86
CA LYS A 249 -16.16 13.44 -11.22
C LYS A 249 -16.52 13.10 -12.67
N SER A 250 -17.66 12.43 -12.84
CA SER A 250 -18.35 12.19 -14.11
C SER A 250 -18.28 13.42 -15.03
N SER A 251 -17.51 13.33 -16.11
CA SER A 251 -17.57 14.27 -17.24
C SER A 251 -18.92 14.11 -17.94
N LYS A 252 -19.61 15.23 -18.15
CA LYS A 252 -20.95 15.31 -18.75
C LYS A 252 -21.00 14.56 -20.08
N ARG A 253 -21.98 13.67 -20.19
CA ARG A 253 -22.45 13.01 -21.41
C ARG A 253 -22.83 14.10 -22.43
N SER A 254 -22.01 14.26 -23.47
CA SER A 254 -22.36 15.04 -24.67
C SER A 254 -23.43 14.27 -25.44
N THR A 255 -24.67 14.72 -25.35
CA THR A 255 -25.76 14.32 -26.24
C THR A 255 -25.52 14.96 -27.61
N GLY A 256 -24.93 14.20 -28.53
CA GLY A 256 -24.93 14.53 -29.96
C GLY A 256 -26.26 14.13 -30.57
N ILE A 257 -27.07 15.14 -30.87
CA ILE A 257 -28.34 15.06 -31.62
C ILE A 257 -28.04 14.52 -33.02
N ILE A 258 -28.62 13.36 -33.36
CA ILE A 258 -28.71 12.90 -34.74
C ILE A 258 -29.88 13.65 -35.38
N SER A 259 -29.54 14.66 -36.19
CA SER A 259 -30.51 15.37 -37.05
C SER A 259 -30.85 14.47 -38.23
N SER A 260 -32.13 14.10 -38.34
CA SER A 260 -32.73 13.49 -39.50
C SER A 260 -33.14 14.58 -40.50
N LYS A 261 -32.59 14.50 -41.71
CA LYS A 261 -33.23 14.83 -43.00
C LYS A 261 -32.31 14.46 -44.15
#